data_AF-A0A7W5J7Q5-F1
#
_entry.id   AF-A0A7W5J7Q5-F1
#
_cell.length_a   1.000
_cell.length_b   1.000
_cell.length_c   1.000
_cell.angle_alpha   90.00
_cell.angle_beta   90.00
_cell.angle_gamma   90.00
#
_symmetry.space_group_name_H-M   'P 1'
#
loop_
_entity.id
_entity.type
_entity.pdbx_description
1 polymer ?
#
loop_
_entity_poly.entity_id
_entity_poly.type
_entity_poly.pdbx_seq_one_letter_code
_entity_poly.pdbx_strand_id
1 'polypeptide(L)'
;MNRLLMRCAWLLCLPLAAHAGNDCREQQLSPTKVASAAETALLAAAALDQRDAPVALIARVGTDLSKQGLVYSHAGFVVRDHPRGRWTVVHLLNDCGSDRSGLYAQGLVNFFSDDLVNQDLRIVWFKPDFAQRLAGRLQQLPRHSLHHPRYNLIARPGGRNYQNSTAWLVEMMASAIADKPVYDRATAYAFARGDGFIPDTIHVPYTKRVLGGLFTANVDFTDHPVATRLSGDYPVVTVRSIFRYLDSAGYTEHVREWRNGRLMSAPGPA
;
A
#
# COMPACT_ATOMS: atom_id res chain seq x y z
N MET A 1 -31.11 30.17 64.17
CA MET A 1 -32.27 29.86 63.30
C MET A 1 -31.91 30.17 61.86
N ASN A 2 -32.11 29.20 60.96
CA ASN A 2 -32.12 29.22 59.47
C ASN A 2 -30.85 29.72 58.74
N ARG A 3 -29.97 28.88 58.16
CA ARG A 3 -30.11 27.95 57.02
C ARG A 3 -30.84 28.55 55.80
N LEU A 4 -30.12 28.76 54.69
CA LEU A 4 -30.50 28.17 53.40
C LEU A 4 -29.29 28.04 52.44
N LEU A 5 -29.16 26.85 51.88
CA LEU A 5 -28.03 26.33 51.10
C LEU A 5 -27.97 26.90 49.68
N MET A 6 -26.77 27.30 49.24
CA MET A 6 -26.44 27.55 47.84
C MET A 6 -26.12 26.20 47.16
N ARG A 7 -27.06 25.69 46.36
CA ARG A 7 -26.88 24.47 45.56
C ARG A 7 -26.10 24.79 44.29
N CYS A 8 -24.77 24.58 44.31
CA CYS A 8 -23.99 24.44 43.07
C CYS A 8 -24.28 23.06 42.48
N ALA A 9 -25.08 23.00 41.41
CA ALA A 9 -25.24 21.80 40.61
C ALA A 9 -23.97 21.56 39.78
N TRP A 10 -23.10 20.68 40.26
CA TRP A 10 -22.00 20.14 39.48
C TRP A 10 -22.57 19.18 38.44
N LEU A 11 -22.68 19.64 37.19
CA LEU A 11 -22.87 18.78 36.03
C LEU A 11 -21.62 17.91 35.89
N LEU A 12 -21.68 16.68 36.39
CA LEU A 12 -20.75 15.61 36.07
C LEU A 12 -20.82 15.35 34.56
N CYS A 13 -19.91 15.97 33.81
CA CYS A 13 -19.57 15.50 32.48
C CYS A 13 -18.92 14.12 32.63
N LEU A 14 -19.74 13.07 32.57
CA LEU A 14 -19.26 11.72 32.29
C LEU A 14 -18.48 11.77 30.98
N PRO A 15 -17.19 11.38 30.97
CA PRO A 15 -16.50 11.19 29.70
C PRO A 15 -17.18 10.02 29.01
N LEU A 16 -18.01 10.31 28.01
CA LEU A 16 -18.31 9.32 26.99
C LEU A 16 -16.97 8.94 26.38
N ALA A 17 -16.46 7.78 26.77
CA ALA A 17 -15.38 7.13 26.05
C ALA A 17 -15.92 6.83 24.65
N ALA A 18 -15.80 7.81 23.75
CA ALA A 18 -15.95 7.58 22.33
C ALA A 18 -14.83 6.62 21.95
N HIS A 19 -15.17 5.34 21.78
CA HIS A 19 -14.26 4.33 21.24
C HIS A 19 -14.15 4.61 19.74
N ALA A 20 -13.42 5.67 19.40
CA ALA A 20 -13.02 5.98 18.03
C ALA A 20 -11.75 5.16 17.74
N GLY A 21 -11.96 3.88 17.48
CA GLY A 21 -10.95 2.96 16.99
C GLY A 21 -11.69 1.86 16.24
N ASN A 22 -11.39 1.69 14.95
CA ASN A 22 -11.92 0.56 14.20
C ASN A 22 -11.52 -0.72 14.94
N ASP A 23 -12.51 -1.50 15.36
CA ASP A 23 -12.35 -2.79 16.01
C ASP A 23 -11.49 -3.68 15.11
N CYS A 24 -10.21 -3.82 15.41
CA CYS A 24 -9.34 -4.84 14.83
C CYS A 24 -9.75 -6.20 15.41
N ARG A 25 -10.95 -6.65 15.06
CA ARG A 25 -11.35 -8.03 15.27
C ARG A 25 -10.56 -8.85 14.29
N GLU A 26 -9.78 -9.80 14.81
CA GLU A 26 -9.21 -10.90 14.05
C GLU A 26 -10.39 -11.64 13.39
N GLN A 27 -10.74 -11.21 12.18
CA GLN A 27 -11.90 -11.73 11.49
C GLN A 27 -11.50 -13.09 10.95
N GLN A 28 -12.01 -14.17 11.57
CA GLN A 28 -11.84 -15.50 11.02
C GLN A 28 -12.36 -15.51 9.58
N LEU A 29 -11.46 -15.74 8.63
CA LEU A 29 -11.81 -15.82 7.23
C LEU A 29 -12.75 -17.00 7.03
N SER A 30 -13.85 -16.78 6.31
CA SER A 30 -14.74 -17.87 5.93
C SER A 30 -13.99 -18.87 5.04
N PRO A 31 -14.34 -20.17 5.08
CA PRO A 31 -13.75 -21.17 4.17
C PRO A 31 -13.85 -20.77 2.69
N THR A 32 -14.94 -20.09 2.29
CA THR A 32 -15.14 -19.57 0.93
C THR A 32 -14.14 -18.48 0.55
N LYS A 33 -13.81 -17.57 1.48
CA LYS A 33 -12.77 -16.54 1.25
C LYS A 33 -11.39 -17.18 1.10
N VAL A 34 -11.08 -18.16 1.96
CA VAL A 34 -9.81 -18.90 1.88
C VAL A 34 -9.69 -19.68 0.57
N ALA A 35 -10.76 -20.35 0.14
CA ALA A 35 -10.79 -21.05 -1.15
C ALA A 35 -10.57 -20.09 -2.33
N SER A 36 -11.27 -18.96 -2.35
CA SER A 36 -11.11 -17.94 -3.41
C SER A 36 -9.69 -17.34 -3.45
N ALA A 37 -9.10 -17.12 -2.27
CA ALA A 37 -7.71 -16.67 -2.16
C ALA A 37 -6.73 -17.73 -2.68
N ALA A 38 -6.98 -19.01 -2.38
CA ALA A 38 -6.17 -20.12 -2.85
C ALA A 38 -6.26 -20.31 -4.37
N GLU A 39 -7.45 -20.20 -4.97
CA GLU A 39 -7.63 -20.23 -6.42
C GLU A 39 -6.84 -19.12 -7.11
N THR A 40 -6.93 -17.90 -6.58
CA THR A 40 -6.21 -16.72 -7.09
C THR A 40 -4.69 -16.87 -6.93
N ALA A 41 -4.25 -17.41 -5.79
CA ALA A 41 -2.85 -17.73 -5.54
C ALA A 41 -2.31 -18.79 -6.51
N LEU A 42 -3.08 -19.83 -6.83
CA LEU A 42 -2.70 -20.85 -7.81
C LEU A 42 -2.60 -20.26 -9.22
N LEU A 43 -3.55 -19.40 -9.62
CA LEU A 43 -3.49 -18.67 -10.88
C LEU A 43 -2.23 -17.80 -10.97
N ALA A 44 -1.92 -17.06 -9.91
CA ALA A 44 -0.73 -16.22 -9.84
C ALA A 44 0.56 -17.06 -9.91
N ALA A 45 0.66 -18.14 -9.13
CA ALA A 45 1.82 -19.04 -9.14
C ALA A 45 2.05 -19.65 -10.54
N ALA A 46 0.99 -20.18 -11.17
CA ALA A 46 1.07 -20.75 -12.50
C ALA A 46 1.51 -19.72 -13.56
N ALA A 47 1.09 -18.46 -13.42
CA ALA A 47 1.55 -17.39 -14.30
C ALA A 47 3.02 -17.02 -14.07
N LEU A 48 3.45 -16.95 -12.80
CA LEU A 48 4.82 -16.64 -12.41
C LEU A 48 5.80 -17.74 -12.84
N ASP A 49 5.38 -19.00 -12.82
CA ASP A 49 6.19 -20.15 -13.26
C ASP A 49 6.45 -20.18 -14.77
N GLN A 50 5.65 -19.47 -15.58
CA GLN A 50 5.81 -19.43 -17.04
C GLN A 50 6.89 -18.45 -17.52
N ARG A 51 7.50 -17.69 -16.62
CA ARG A 51 8.41 -16.58 -16.95
C ARG A 51 9.67 -16.73 -16.14
N ASP A 52 10.85 -16.75 -16.74
CA ASP A 52 12.08 -16.80 -15.96
C ASP A 52 12.46 -15.41 -15.42
N ALA A 53 11.92 -15.06 -14.25
CA ALA A 53 12.19 -13.79 -13.57
C ALA A 53 12.32 -14.01 -12.06
N PRO A 54 13.36 -13.44 -11.41
CA PRO A 54 13.57 -13.60 -9.97
C PRO A 54 12.59 -12.79 -9.12
N VAL A 55 11.97 -11.76 -9.70
CA VAL A 55 11.00 -10.89 -9.03
C VAL A 55 10.01 -10.29 -10.04
N ALA A 56 8.78 -10.08 -9.61
CA ALA A 56 7.76 -9.30 -10.31
C ALA A 56 7.01 -8.40 -9.32
N LEU A 57 6.29 -7.40 -9.81
CA LEU A 57 5.30 -6.67 -9.03
C LEU A 57 3.96 -7.40 -9.10
N ILE A 58 3.28 -7.60 -7.97
CA ILE A 58 1.94 -8.17 -7.91
C ILE A 58 1.00 -7.21 -7.17
N ALA A 59 -0.18 -6.97 -7.72
CA ALA A 59 -1.19 -6.07 -7.16
C ALA A 59 -2.53 -6.77 -6.95
N ARG A 60 -3.29 -6.31 -5.96
CA ARG A 60 -4.60 -6.84 -5.54
C ARG A 60 -5.58 -5.72 -5.18
N VAL A 61 -6.87 -6.05 -5.11
CA VAL A 61 -7.94 -5.13 -4.70
C VAL A 61 -8.35 -5.41 -3.26
N GLY A 62 -7.60 -4.85 -2.31
CA GLY A 62 -7.86 -4.95 -0.87
C GLY A 62 -8.83 -3.92 -0.31
N THR A 63 -9.05 -2.80 -0.99
CA THR A 63 -10.00 -1.77 -0.54
C THR A 63 -10.65 -1.15 -1.76
N ASP A 64 -11.93 -0.85 -1.65
CA ASP A 64 -12.66 -0.21 -2.74
C ASP A 64 -12.25 1.26 -2.82
N LEU A 65 -11.44 1.56 -3.84
CA LEU A 65 -10.96 2.91 -4.15
C LEU A 65 -11.63 3.46 -5.43
N SER A 66 -12.76 2.88 -5.85
CA SER A 66 -13.50 3.31 -7.05
C SER A 66 -13.94 4.78 -6.97
N LYS A 67 -14.23 5.29 -5.77
CA LYS A 67 -14.55 6.71 -5.52
C LYS A 67 -13.39 7.65 -5.86
N GLN A 68 -12.16 7.12 -5.92
CA GLN A 68 -10.95 7.84 -6.33
C GLN A 68 -10.50 7.45 -7.76
N GLY A 69 -11.32 6.67 -8.47
CA GLY A 69 -11.01 6.15 -9.80
C GLY A 69 -9.83 5.19 -9.83
N LEU A 70 -9.52 4.54 -8.70
CA LEU A 70 -8.44 3.56 -8.57
C LEU A 70 -9.03 2.16 -8.51
N VAL A 71 -8.32 1.19 -9.08
CA VAL A 71 -8.73 -0.21 -9.03
C VAL A 71 -7.91 -0.99 -8.02
N TYR A 72 -6.59 -0.91 -8.08
CA TYR A 72 -5.72 -1.64 -7.15
C TYR A 72 -5.37 -0.79 -5.94
N SER A 73 -5.63 -1.32 -4.75
CA SER A 73 -5.35 -0.63 -3.49
C SER A 73 -3.99 -1.00 -2.89
N HIS A 74 -3.45 -2.17 -3.26
CA HIS A 74 -2.22 -2.68 -2.65
C HIS A 74 -1.37 -3.46 -3.65
N ALA A 75 -0.06 -3.44 -3.44
CA ALA A 75 0.90 -4.19 -4.23
C ALA A 75 2.11 -4.60 -3.40
N GLY A 76 2.87 -5.57 -3.92
CA GLY A 76 4.09 -6.09 -3.34
C GLY A 76 5.05 -6.63 -4.39
N PHE A 77 6.28 -6.91 -3.99
CA PHE A 77 7.23 -7.64 -4.84
C PHE A 77 7.08 -9.13 -4.60
N VAL A 78 6.69 -9.89 -5.63
CA VAL A 78 6.68 -11.35 -5.55
C VAL A 78 8.05 -11.87 -5.96
N VAL A 79 8.78 -12.41 -4.99
CA VAL A 79 10.16 -12.89 -5.12
C VAL A 79 10.15 -14.41 -5.31
N ARG A 80 10.90 -14.88 -6.31
CA ARG A 80 11.15 -16.30 -6.53
C ARG A 80 12.16 -16.83 -5.52
N ASP A 81 11.93 -18.05 -5.02
CA ASP A 81 12.83 -18.82 -4.16
C ASP A 81 13.31 -18.04 -2.92
N HIS A 82 12.41 -17.23 -2.34
CA HIS A 82 12.65 -16.59 -1.07
C HIS A 82 12.79 -17.66 0.04
N PRO A 83 13.60 -17.45 1.10
CA PRO A 83 13.74 -18.40 2.22
C PRO A 83 12.44 -18.82 2.94
N ARG A 84 11.31 -18.17 2.63
CA ARG A 84 9.99 -18.44 3.20
C ARG A 84 9.06 -19.20 2.24
N GLY A 85 9.49 -19.45 1.00
CA GLY A 85 8.71 -20.17 -0.01
C GLY A 85 9.05 -19.72 -1.43
N ARG A 86 8.76 -20.60 -2.39
CA ARG A 86 9.04 -20.43 -3.82
C ARG A 86 8.50 -19.13 -4.40
N TRP A 87 7.29 -18.73 -4.04
CA TRP A 87 6.72 -17.44 -4.42
C TRP A 87 6.28 -16.70 -3.16
N THR A 88 7.05 -15.69 -2.79
CA THR A 88 6.83 -14.92 -1.56
C THR A 88 6.66 -13.45 -1.89
N VAL A 89 5.54 -12.85 -1.46
CA VAL A 89 5.24 -11.44 -1.65
C VAL A 89 5.83 -10.63 -0.50
N VAL A 90 6.86 -9.84 -0.79
CA VAL A 90 7.45 -8.85 0.11
C VAL A 90 6.71 -7.53 -0.03
N HIS A 91 6.11 -7.03 1.05
CA HIS A 91 5.31 -5.82 1.04
C HIS A 91 5.25 -5.15 2.41
N LEU A 92 4.93 -3.86 2.40
CA LEU A 92 4.71 -3.06 3.60
C LEU A 92 3.21 -3.08 3.92
N LEU A 93 2.86 -3.42 5.16
CA LEU A 93 1.48 -3.33 5.68
C LEU A 93 1.47 -2.43 6.91
N ASN A 94 0.36 -1.72 7.12
CA ASN A 94 0.11 -1.05 8.39
C ASN A 94 -0.44 -2.04 9.43
N ASP A 95 -0.03 -1.89 10.68
CA ASP A 95 -0.62 -2.61 11.79
C ASP A 95 -2.07 -2.13 11.94
N CYS A 96 -2.99 -3.08 12.05
CA CYS A 96 -4.42 -2.78 12.12
C CYS A 96 -4.71 -1.75 13.23
N GLY A 97 -5.53 -0.75 12.91
CA GLY A 97 -5.99 0.24 13.88
C GLY A 97 -4.88 1.15 14.42
N SER A 98 -3.72 1.24 13.75
CA SER A 98 -2.61 2.11 14.17
C SER A 98 -1.96 2.85 12.99
N ASP A 99 -1.12 3.82 13.33
CA ASP A 99 -0.22 4.52 12.41
C ASP A 99 1.15 3.82 12.29
N ARG A 100 1.26 2.55 12.65
CA ARG A 100 2.51 1.79 12.53
C ARG A 100 2.47 0.86 11.33
N SER A 101 3.64 0.53 10.80
CA SER A 101 3.79 -0.43 9.71
C SER A 101 5.02 -1.31 9.88
N GLY A 102 4.99 -2.43 9.19
CA GLY A 102 6.09 -3.38 9.08
C GLY A 102 6.25 -3.92 7.66
N LEU A 103 7.41 -4.55 7.41
CA LEU A 103 7.64 -5.33 6.21
C LEU A 103 7.31 -6.80 6.46
N TYR A 104 6.50 -7.36 5.58
CA TYR A 104 6.06 -8.74 5.62
C TYR A 104 6.53 -9.46 4.37
N ALA A 105 6.77 -10.76 4.46
CA ALA A 105 6.96 -11.62 3.29
C ALA A 105 6.04 -12.82 3.42
N GLN A 106 4.99 -12.85 2.61
CA GLN A 106 3.88 -13.78 2.77
C GLN A 106 3.75 -14.66 1.54
N GLY A 107 3.28 -15.89 1.71
CA GLY A 107 2.87 -16.73 0.59
C GLY A 107 1.69 -16.10 -0.16
N LEU A 108 1.48 -16.53 -1.41
CA LEU A 108 0.42 -15.98 -2.26
C LEU A 108 -0.99 -16.13 -1.66
N VAL A 109 -1.29 -17.24 -0.97
CA VAL A 109 -2.60 -17.42 -0.32
C VAL A 109 -2.84 -16.32 0.73
N ASN A 110 -1.88 -16.06 1.62
CA ASN A 110 -1.98 -14.99 2.61
C ASN A 110 -2.11 -13.62 1.93
N PHE A 111 -1.36 -13.40 0.84
CA PHE A 111 -1.49 -12.17 0.04
C PHE A 111 -2.87 -12.01 -0.60
N PHE A 112 -3.61 -13.07 -0.92
CA PHE A 112 -4.97 -12.96 -1.46
C PHE A 112 -6.09 -13.20 -0.43
N SER A 113 -5.73 -13.40 0.84
CA SER A 113 -6.70 -13.65 1.93
C SER A 113 -7.10 -12.38 2.70
N ASP A 114 -6.33 -11.31 2.54
CA ASP A 114 -6.36 -10.13 3.40
C ASP A 114 -7.38 -9.08 2.89
N ASP A 115 -8.55 -9.07 3.51
CA ASP A 115 -9.65 -8.09 3.36
C ASP A 115 -10.00 -7.68 1.92
N LEU A 116 -9.95 -8.63 0.98
CA LEU A 116 -10.21 -8.34 -0.42
C LEU A 116 -11.67 -7.95 -0.71
N VAL A 117 -11.82 -6.92 -1.55
CA VAL A 117 -13.10 -6.55 -2.17
C VAL A 117 -13.44 -7.53 -3.30
N ASN A 118 -12.42 -7.90 -4.08
CA ASN A 118 -12.52 -8.89 -5.13
C ASN A 118 -11.16 -9.56 -5.38
N GLN A 119 -11.13 -10.59 -6.22
CA GLN A 119 -9.95 -11.40 -6.54
C GLN A 119 -9.19 -10.91 -7.79
N ASP A 120 -9.38 -9.66 -8.20
CA ASP A 120 -8.65 -9.12 -9.34
C ASP A 120 -7.16 -9.01 -8.99
N LEU A 121 -6.31 -9.41 -9.95
CA LEU A 121 -4.86 -9.39 -9.78
C LEU A 121 -4.17 -8.87 -11.03
N ARG A 122 -3.08 -8.12 -10.85
CA ARG A 122 -2.16 -7.76 -11.93
C ARG A 122 -0.75 -8.12 -11.54
N ILE A 123 -0.03 -8.75 -12.47
CA ILE A 123 1.40 -9.03 -12.35
C ILE A 123 2.13 -8.25 -13.43
N VAL A 124 3.17 -7.53 -13.02
CA VAL A 124 4.10 -6.82 -13.91
C VAL A 124 5.47 -7.45 -13.75
N TRP A 125 5.96 -8.09 -14.81
CA TRP A 125 7.33 -8.57 -14.89
C TRP A 125 8.23 -7.43 -15.37
N PHE A 126 9.35 -7.25 -14.69
CA PHE A 126 10.33 -6.22 -15.02
C PHE A 126 11.28 -6.65 -16.12
N LYS A 127 11.94 -5.68 -16.78
CA LYS A 127 13.09 -5.94 -17.65
C LYS A 127 14.16 -6.76 -16.91
N PRO A 128 14.86 -7.69 -17.58
CA PRO A 128 15.76 -8.64 -16.90
C PRO A 128 16.81 -8.00 -15.98
N ASP A 129 17.51 -6.95 -16.43
CA ASP A 129 18.51 -6.25 -15.60
C ASP A 129 17.87 -5.63 -14.35
N PHE A 130 16.74 -4.95 -14.52
CA PHE A 130 16.00 -4.38 -13.39
C PHE A 130 15.51 -5.46 -12.41
N ALA A 131 14.95 -6.56 -12.92
CA ALA A 131 14.51 -7.68 -12.09
C ALA A 131 15.67 -8.24 -11.24
N GLN A 132 16.86 -8.43 -11.83
CA GLN A 132 18.02 -8.95 -11.10
C GLN A 132 18.50 -7.98 -10.01
N ARG A 133 18.64 -6.69 -10.34
CA ARG A 133 19.04 -5.67 -9.34
C ARG A 133 18.05 -5.57 -8.20
N LEU A 134 16.75 -5.56 -8.51
CA LEU A 134 15.70 -5.48 -7.51
C LEU A 134 15.64 -6.74 -6.64
N ALA A 135 15.80 -7.93 -7.22
CA ALA A 135 15.89 -9.17 -6.46
C ALA A 135 17.08 -9.17 -5.50
N GLY A 136 18.27 -8.76 -5.97
CA GLY A 136 19.47 -8.60 -5.14
C GLY A 136 19.26 -7.61 -3.99
N ARG A 137 18.53 -6.51 -4.24
CA ARG A 137 18.17 -5.54 -3.20
C ARG A 137 17.20 -6.13 -2.16
N LEU A 138 16.19 -6.88 -2.59
CA LEU A 138 15.21 -7.51 -1.69
C LEU A 138 15.82 -8.63 -0.84
N GLN A 139 16.83 -9.34 -1.34
CA GLN A 139 17.58 -10.35 -0.58
C GLN A 139 18.38 -9.77 0.60
N GLN A 140 18.69 -8.47 0.58
CA GLN A 140 19.42 -7.81 1.66
C GLN A 140 18.54 -7.43 2.85
N LEU A 141 17.22 -7.56 2.74
CA LEU A 141 16.30 -7.22 3.82
C LEU A 141 16.60 -8.02 5.10
N PRO A 142 16.49 -7.39 6.29
CA PRO A 142 15.97 -6.04 6.53
C PRO A 142 17.02 -4.91 6.36
N ARG A 143 18.25 -5.21 5.93
CA ARG A 143 19.25 -4.16 5.68
C ARG A 143 18.82 -3.30 4.49
N HIS A 144 19.03 -2.00 4.60
CA HIS A 144 18.71 -1.03 3.56
C HIS A 144 17.25 -1.11 3.06
N SER A 145 16.34 -1.47 3.96
CA SER A 145 14.93 -1.69 3.65
C SER A 145 14.19 -0.44 3.21
N LEU A 146 14.75 0.74 3.44
CA LEU A 146 14.08 2.03 3.25
C LEU A 146 12.73 2.12 3.97
N HIS A 147 12.47 1.24 4.95
CA HIS A 147 11.22 1.21 5.70
C HIS A 147 11.23 2.29 6.77
N HIS A 148 10.10 2.98 6.90
CA HIS A 148 9.82 3.90 7.99
C HIS A 148 8.58 3.40 8.76
N PRO A 149 8.65 3.26 10.09
CA PRO A 149 7.58 2.61 10.86
C PRO A 149 6.29 3.44 10.90
N ARG A 150 6.37 4.78 10.86
CA ARG A 150 5.17 5.62 10.86
C ARG A 150 4.49 5.58 9.50
N TYR A 151 3.27 5.07 9.50
CA TYR A 151 2.40 4.88 8.37
C TYR A 151 1.40 6.02 8.24
N ASN A 152 1.16 6.46 7.02
CA ASN A 152 0.05 7.34 6.68
C ASN A 152 -0.50 6.89 5.33
N LEU A 153 -1.77 6.50 5.23
CA LEU A 153 -2.36 6.01 3.98
C LEU A 153 -2.16 6.99 2.82
N ILE A 154 -2.28 8.28 3.14
CA ILE A 154 -2.07 9.39 2.21
C ILE A 154 -0.68 10.03 2.38
N ALA A 155 0.35 9.26 2.75
CA ALA A 155 1.70 9.78 2.99
C ALA A 155 2.16 10.69 1.85
N ARG A 156 2.69 11.86 2.22
CA ARG A 156 3.19 12.85 1.25
C ARG A 156 4.36 12.23 0.48
N PRO A 157 4.31 12.19 -0.87
CA PRO A 157 5.41 11.68 -1.68
C PRO A 157 6.72 12.43 -1.38
N GLY A 158 7.79 11.68 -1.10
CA GLY A 158 9.09 12.25 -0.69
C GLY A 158 9.14 12.80 0.74
N GLY A 159 8.07 12.65 1.52
CA GLY A 159 8.02 13.02 2.93
C GLY A 159 8.94 12.13 3.79
N ARG A 160 9.52 12.72 4.84
CA ARG A 160 10.45 12.03 5.75
C ARG A 160 9.76 11.40 6.97
N ASN A 161 8.58 11.90 7.32
CA ASN A 161 7.93 11.60 8.60
C ASN A 161 7.00 10.38 8.53
N TYR A 162 6.49 10.07 7.33
CA TYR A 162 5.55 8.98 7.10
C TYR A 162 5.91 8.23 5.81
N GLN A 163 5.41 7.00 5.69
CA GLN A 163 5.49 6.16 4.50
C GLN A 163 4.15 5.43 4.32
N ASN A 164 3.74 5.20 3.07
CA ASN A 164 2.69 4.23 2.77
C ASN A 164 3.28 3.05 1.98
N SER A 165 2.50 2.00 1.80
CA SER A 165 2.97 0.76 1.16
C SER A 165 3.48 0.98 -0.26
N THR A 166 2.83 1.86 -1.01
CA THR A 166 3.18 2.18 -2.39
C THR A 166 4.41 3.08 -2.51
N ALA A 167 4.62 4.05 -1.61
CA ALA A 167 5.84 4.84 -1.56
C ALA A 167 7.07 3.96 -1.31
N TRP A 168 6.95 2.96 -0.43
CA TRP A 168 8.01 2.00 -0.19
C TRP A 168 8.39 1.22 -1.47
N LEU A 169 7.42 0.82 -2.28
CA LEU A 169 7.70 0.15 -3.55
C LEU A 169 8.49 1.05 -4.51
N VAL A 170 8.07 2.31 -4.69
CA VAL A 170 8.78 3.27 -5.56
C VAL A 170 10.20 3.50 -5.08
N GLU A 171 10.39 3.70 -3.77
CA GLU A 171 11.70 3.94 -3.18
C GLU A 171 12.62 2.71 -3.31
N MET A 172 12.09 1.50 -3.12
CA MET A 172 12.85 0.26 -3.30
C MET A 172 13.25 0.04 -4.76
N MET A 173 12.33 0.24 -5.71
CA MET A 173 12.63 0.18 -7.14
C MET A 173 13.72 1.18 -7.52
N ALA A 174 13.57 2.44 -7.12
CA ALA A 174 14.56 3.50 -7.36
C ALA A 174 15.94 3.15 -6.80
N SER A 175 15.99 2.57 -5.59
CA SER A 175 17.25 2.16 -4.98
C SER A 175 17.95 1.00 -5.68
N ALA A 176 17.21 0.20 -6.45
CA ALA A 176 17.74 -0.93 -7.21
C ALA A 176 18.24 -0.51 -8.61
N ILE A 177 17.60 0.47 -9.25
CA ILE A 177 17.97 0.95 -10.59
C ILE A 177 19.05 2.03 -10.59
N ALA A 178 19.18 2.79 -9.50
CA ALA A 178 20.17 3.86 -9.41
C ALA A 178 21.60 3.34 -9.62
N ASP A 179 22.37 4.03 -10.48
CA ASP A 179 23.78 3.68 -10.74
C ASP A 179 24.68 3.83 -9.51
N LYS A 180 24.27 4.69 -8.58
CA LYS A 180 24.95 4.90 -7.30
C LYS A 180 24.16 4.24 -6.18
N PRO A 181 24.84 3.67 -5.16
CA PRO A 181 24.14 3.11 -4.02
C PRO A 181 23.24 4.15 -3.33
N VAL A 182 21.95 3.83 -3.22
CA VAL A 182 20.95 4.63 -2.51
C VAL A 182 20.51 3.89 -1.26
N TYR A 183 20.69 4.50 -0.09
CA TYR A 183 20.40 3.87 1.21
C TYR A 183 19.43 4.66 2.09
N ASP A 184 18.92 5.78 1.60
CA ASP A 184 17.91 6.59 2.28
C ASP A 184 16.71 6.88 1.36
N ARG A 185 15.55 7.07 2.00
CA ARG A 185 14.27 7.25 1.31
C ARG A 185 14.21 8.53 0.47
N ALA A 186 14.80 9.61 0.96
CA ALA A 186 14.72 10.91 0.29
C ALA A 186 15.48 10.90 -1.04
N THR A 187 16.68 10.32 -1.04
CA THR A 187 17.48 10.12 -2.26
C THR A 187 16.79 9.14 -3.21
N ALA A 188 16.21 8.04 -2.71
CA ALA A 188 15.46 7.09 -3.54
C ALA A 188 14.27 7.75 -4.23
N TYR A 189 13.46 8.52 -3.49
CA TYR A 189 12.34 9.25 -4.08
C TYR A 189 12.79 10.33 -5.06
N ALA A 190 13.87 11.07 -4.74
CA ALA A 190 14.45 12.06 -5.65
C ALA A 190 14.94 11.42 -6.96
N PHE A 191 15.56 10.24 -6.88
CA PHE A 191 15.92 9.45 -8.06
C PHE A 191 14.67 9.11 -8.88
N ALA A 192 13.66 8.50 -8.27
CA ALA A 192 12.42 8.13 -8.96
C ALA A 192 11.80 9.34 -9.68
N ARG A 193 11.77 10.50 -9.02
CA ARG A 193 11.28 11.76 -9.61
C ARG A 193 12.11 12.24 -10.80
N GLY A 194 13.44 12.18 -10.70
CA GLY A 194 14.35 12.52 -11.80
C GLY A 194 14.20 11.56 -12.98
N ASP A 195 13.86 10.31 -12.69
CA ASP A 195 13.61 9.23 -13.65
C ASP A 195 12.15 9.22 -14.18
N GLY A 196 11.36 10.26 -13.89
CA GLY A 196 10.04 10.47 -14.49
C GLY A 196 8.86 9.93 -13.68
N PHE A 197 9.06 9.42 -12.46
CA PHE A 197 7.95 9.09 -11.57
C PHE A 197 7.11 10.34 -11.25
N ILE A 198 5.78 10.22 -11.37
CA ILE A 198 4.83 11.28 -11.02
C ILE A 198 3.74 10.66 -10.14
N PRO A 199 3.53 11.13 -8.89
CA PRO A 199 2.45 10.61 -8.05
C PRO A 199 1.07 10.97 -8.62
N ASP A 200 0.03 10.26 -8.19
CA ASP A 200 -1.34 10.67 -8.49
C ASP A 200 -1.80 11.80 -7.58
N THR A 201 -2.88 12.46 -7.95
CA THR A 201 -3.60 13.40 -7.10
C THR A 201 -4.96 12.82 -6.72
N ILE A 202 -5.24 12.73 -5.43
CA ILE A 202 -6.46 12.15 -4.87
C ILE A 202 -7.27 13.24 -4.17
N HIS A 203 -8.50 13.44 -4.65
CA HIS A 203 -9.40 14.41 -4.04
C HIS A 203 -10.08 13.82 -2.79
N VAL A 204 -9.96 14.51 -1.66
CA VAL A 204 -10.61 14.17 -0.39
C VAL A 204 -11.49 15.34 0.07
N PRO A 205 -12.83 15.25 -0.07
CA PRO A 205 -13.72 16.36 0.22
C PRO A 205 -13.70 16.75 1.70
N TYR A 206 -13.89 18.03 1.98
CA TYR A 206 -13.85 18.62 3.34
C TYR A 206 -14.77 17.92 4.35
N THR A 207 -15.97 17.53 3.91
CA THR A 207 -16.97 16.85 4.76
C THR A 207 -16.47 15.51 5.30
N LYS A 208 -15.68 14.77 4.52
CA LYS A 208 -15.07 13.52 4.97
C LYS A 208 -13.88 13.73 5.90
N ARG A 209 -13.25 14.90 5.86
CA ARG A 209 -12.12 15.26 6.74
C ARG A 209 -12.56 15.71 8.13
N VAL A 210 -13.74 16.33 8.24
CA VAL A 210 -14.22 16.94 9.50
C VAL A 210 -15.33 16.12 10.19
N LEU A 211 -16.21 15.46 9.42
CA LEU A 211 -17.42 14.79 9.97
C LEU A 211 -17.50 13.27 9.67
N GLY A 212 -16.67 12.76 8.75
CA GLY A 212 -16.94 11.48 8.06
C GLY A 212 -16.05 10.28 8.42
N GLY A 213 -15.32 10.29 9.54
CA GLY A 213 -14.60 9.09 9.97
C GLY A 213 -13.35 8.71 9.17
N LEU A 214 -12.72 9.67 8.47
CA LEU A 214 -11.33 9.50 7.97
C LEU A 214 -10.27 9.76 9.05
N PHE A 215 -10.66 9.97 10.31
CA PHE A 215 -9.77 9.74 11.46
C PHE A 215 -9.60 8.24 11.69
N THR A 216 -9.32 7.48 10.63
CA THR A 216 -8.75 6.15 10.81
C THR A 216 -7.36 6.36 11.39
N ALA A 217 -6.94 5.51 12.33
CA ALA A 217 -5.68 5.69 13.04
C ALA A 217 -4.45 5.82 12.12
N ASN A 218 -4.58 5.45 10.84
CA ASN A 218 -3.54 5.45 9.83
C ASN A 218 -3.63 6.60 8.81
N VAL A 219 -4.40 7.67 9.06
CA VAL A 219 -4.49 8.86 8.17
C VAL A 219 -4.15 10.14 8.95
N ASP A 220 -3.11 10.83 8.49
CA ASP A 220 -2.73 12.16 9.01
C ASP A 220 -2.64 13.17 7.87
N PHE A 221 -3.63 14.06 7.77
CA PHE A 221 -3.66 15.11 6.75
C PHE A 221 -2.58 16.17 6.97
N THR A 222 -2.05 16.33 8.19
CA THR A 222 -1.04 17.36 8.52
C THR A 222 0.35 17.05 7.96
N ASP A 223 0.57 15.82 7.48
CA ASP A 223 1.74 15.45 6.68
C ASP A 223 1.85 16.26 5.36
N HIS A 224 0.74 16.87 4.93
CA HIS A 224 0.68 17.73 3.75
C HIS A 224 0.67 19.23 4.09
N PRO A 225 1.27 20.07 3.21
CA PRO A 225 1.21 21.52 3.34
C PRO A 225 -0.22 22.05 3.49
N VAL A 226 -0.35 23.22 4.12
CA VAL A 226 -1.65 23.88 4.32
C VAL A 226 -2.39 24.03 2.99
N ALA A 227 -1.71 24.47 1.93
CA ALA A 227 -2.32 24.66 0.61
C ALA A 227 -2.97 23.36 0.07
N THR A 228 -2.28 22.23 0.15
CA THR A 228 -2.81 20.91 -0.21
C THR A 228 -4.06 20.58 0.60
N ARG A 229 -4.02 20.79 1.92
CA ARG A 229 -5.17 20.56 2.79
C ARG A 229 -6.35 21.47 2.46
N LEU A 230 -6.11 22.74 2.10
CA LEU A 230 -7.19 23.66 1.72
C LEU A 230 -7.82 23.24 0.38
N SER A 231 -7.02 22.85 -0.61
CA SER A 231 -7.53 22.37 -1.91
C SER A 231 -8.33 21.06 -1.79
N GLY A 232 -7.91 20.18 -0.87
CA GLY A 232 -8.43 18.81 -0.79
C GLY A 232 -7.80 17.86 -1.81
N ASP A 233 -6.83 18.32 -2.60
CA ASP A 233 -6.16 17.54 -3.65
C ASP A 233 -4.80 17.06 -3.14
N TYR A 234 -4.72 15.80 -2.73
CA TYR A 234 -3.53 15.25 -2.09
C TYR A 234 -2.67 14.50 -3.11
N PRO A 235 -1.39 14.87 -3.29
CA PRO A 235 -0.47 14.03 -4.05
C PRO A 235 -0.20 12.75 -3.25
N VAL A 236 -0.38 11.58 -3.85
CA VAL A 236 -0.20 10.28 -3.19
C VAL A 236 0.42 9.29 -4.17
N VAL A 237 1.34 8.47 -3.71
CA VAL A 237 1.82 7.32 -4.49
C VAL A 237 0.72 6.26 -4.48
N THR A 238 0.26 5.85 -5.65
CA THR A 238 -0.78 4.82 -5.84
C THR A 238 -0.24 3.67 -6.68
N VAL A 239 -0.91 2.52 -6.67
CA VAL A 239 -0.58 1.40 -7.58
C VAL A 239 -0.71 1.84 -9.04
N ARG A 240 -1.72 2.66 -9.39
CA ARG A 240 -1.86 3.28 -10.71
C ARG A 240 -0.63 4.11 -11.11
N SER A 241 -0.14 4.96 -10.22
CA SER A 241 1.06 5.78 -10.48
C SER A 241 2.31 4.92 -10.68
N ILE A 242 2.42 3.79 -9.97
CA ILE A 242 3.52 2.81 -10.13
C ILE A 242 3.45 2.16 -11.51
N PHE A 243 2.28 1.68 -11.93
CA PHE A 243 2.15 1.07 -13.26
C PHE A 243 2.45 2.06 -14.38
N ARG A 244 1.95 3.30 -14.27
CA ARG A 244 2.28 4.36 -15.22
C ARG A 244 3.77 4.65 -15.29
N TYR A 245 4.45 4.68 -14.14
CA TYR A 245 5.90 4.85 -14.09
C TYR A 245 6.66 3.69 -14.74
N LEU A 246 6.32 2.44 -14.40
CA LEU A 246 6.97 1.26 -14.97
C LEU A 246 6.80 1.15 -16.49
N ASP A 247 5.66 1.59 -17.02
CA ASP A 247 5.39 1.62 -18.46
C ASP A 247 6.16 2.75 -19.14
N SER A 248 5.99 4.00 -18.67
CA SER A 248 6.61 5.17 -19.29
C SER A 248 8.14 5.22 -19.19
N ALA A 249 8.73 4.66 -18.13
CA ALA A 249 10.19 4.56 -17.96
C ALA A 249 10.79 3.33 -18.67
N GLY A 250 9.99 2.48 -19.32
CA GLY A 250 10.48 1.32 -20.07
C GLY A 250 10.97 0.15 -19.20
N TYR A 251 10.56 0.10 -17.93
CA TYR A 251 10.94 -0.96 -16.99
C TYR A 251 10.09 -2.23 -17.06
N THR A 252 8.98 -2.18 -17.79
CA THR A 252 8.06 -3.30 -17.97
C THR A 252 8.54 -4.22 -19.08
N GLU A 253 8.67 -5.51 -18.78
CA GLU A 253 8.89 -6.57 -19.77
C GLU A 253 7.56 -7.19 -20.21
N HIS A 254 6.68 -7.49 -19.25
CA HIS A 254 5.42 -8.15 -19.52
C HIS A 254 4.38 -7.82 -18.45
N VAL A 255 3.10 -7.82 -18.83
CA VAL A 255 1.98 -7.63 -17.91
C VAL A 255 0.95 -8.71 -18.15
N ARG A 256 0.36 -9.24 -17.07
CA ARG A 256 -0.87 -10.02 -17.12
C ARG A 256 -1.83 -9.53 -16.05
N GLU A 257 -3.10 -9.59 -16.37
CA GLU A 257 -4.17 -9.12 -15.51
C GLU A 257 -5.36 -10.06 -15.58
N TRP A 258 -5.93 -10.34 -14.41
CA TRP A 258 -7.17 -11.07 -14.27
C TRP A 258 -8.22 -10.16 -13.64
N ARG A 259 -9.39 -10.14 -14.27
CA ARG A 259 -10.57 -9.44 -13.77
C ARG A 259 -11.71 -10.44 -13.63
N ASN A 260 -12.32 -10.51 -12.46
CA ASN A 260 -13.38 -11.47 -12.15
C ASN A 260 -12.99 -12.91 -12.54
N GLY A 261 -11.75 -13.30 -12.22
CA GLY A 261 -11.19 -14.63 -12.53
C GLY A 261 -10.82 -14.89 -14.00
N ARG A 262 -10.99 -13.90 -14.90
CA ARG A 262 -10.69 -14.05 -16.34
C ARG A 262 -9.44 -13.29 -16.73
N LEU A 263 -8.54 -13.96 -17.45
CA LEU A 263 -7.38 -13.32 -18.07
C LEU A 263 -7.85 -12.28 -19.09
N MET A 264 -7.36 -11.05 -18.96
CA MET A 264 -7.62 -9.99 -19.92
C MET A 264 -6.73 -10.12 -21.16
N SER A 265 -7.25 -9.75 -22.33
CA SER A 265 -6.47 -9.66 -23.58
C SER A 265 -5.44 -8.53 -23.57
N ALA A 266 -5.72 -7.45 -22.83
CA ALA A 266 -4.82 -6.35 -22.56
C ALA A 266 -5.09 -5.80 -21.14
N PRO A 267 -4.09 -5.20 -20.47
CA PRO A 267 -4.31 -4.62 -19.16
C PRO A 267 -5.35 -3.48 -19.19
N GLY A 268 -6.28 -3.49 -18.23
CA GLY A 268 -7.30 -2.45 -18.10
C GLY A 268 -6.77 -1.17 -17.42
N PRO A 269 -7.63 -0.16 -17.21
CA PRO A 269 -7.32 0.96 -16.34
C PRO A 269 -6.92 0.47 -14.93
N ALA A 270 -5.95 1.15 -14.32
CA ALA A 270 -5.43 0.84 -13.00
C ALA A 270 -6.03 1.69 -11.88
#